data_AF-A0A9E3CYK6-F1
#
_entry.id   AF-A0A9E3CYK6-F1
#
_cell.length_a   1.000
_cell.length_b   1.000
_cell.length_c   1.000
_cell.angle_alpha   90.00
_cell.angle_beta   90.00
_cell.angle_gamma   90.00
#
_symmetry.space_group_name_H-M   'P 1'
#
loop_
_entity.id
_entity.type
_entity.pdbx_description
1 polymer ?
#
loop_
_entity_poly.entity_id
_entity_poly.type
_entity_poly.pdbx_seq_one_letter_code
_entity_poly.pdbx_strand_id
1 'polypeptide(L)'
;MIQNRRASPTLRVLCALAVAFASGFGTAAAQAPEPKTVADFFLLVPERYMLGYDLRFREEMLRGEHRGVVVDIENGYISYDASDNPTGFEFAIFRKNNGRYIVAYSNGVSDNFDDDDYTFLLLSYEGGRWRDVTKELLPVPYNKKHGYMLPRRGRDVRVLDDKGRKFYTLTWRNDRFHLKRTARR
;
A
#
# COMPACT_ATOMS: atom_id res chain seq x y z
N MET A 1 7.55 -71.63 -68.95
CA MET A 1 6.61 -71.18 -67.89
C MET A 1 7.20 -69.94 -67.24
N ILE A 2 6.82 -68.75 -67.70
CA ILE A 2 5.69 -67.93 -67.18
C ILE A 2 6.07 -67.23 -65.86
N GLN A 3 6.33 -65.92 -66.01
CA GLN A 3 5.91 -64.77 -65.18
C GLN A 3 6.22 -64.75 -63.66
N ASN A 4 6.81 -63.66 -63.14
CA ASN A 4 6.09 -62.43 -62.73
C ASN A 4 6.96 -61.47 -61.87
N ARG A 5 6.91 -60.16 -62.19
CA ARG A 5 6.65 -58.95 -61.34
C ARG A 5 7.38 -58.82 -59.97
N ARG A 6 7.84 -57.67 -59.45
CA ARG A 6 7.64 -56.21 -59.66
C ARG A 6 8.67 -55.46 -58.78
N ALA A 7 9.29 -54.37 -59.27
CA ALA A 7 9.18 -52.96 -58.83
C ALA A 7 9.69 -52.53 -57.41
N SER A 8 10.88 -51.88 -57.39
CA SER A 8 11.25 -50.49 -56.93
C SER A 8 10.22 -49.64 -56.12
N PRO A 9 10.58 -48.45 -55.55
CA PRO A 9 11.59 -48.07 -54.55
C PRO A 9 10.96 -47.29 -53.36
N THR A 10 11.50 -47.37 -52.15
CA THR A 10 11.01 -46.58 -51.00
C THR A 10 11.64 -45.18 -50.93
N LEU A 11 10.88 -44.22 -51.46
CA LEU A 11 10.50 -42.92 -50.89
C LEU A 11 11.55 -42.08 -50.13
N ARG A 12 12.02 -41.01 -50.79
CA ARG A 12 12.59 -39.80 -50.17
C ARG A 12 11.47 -38.96 -49.55
N VAL A 13 11.62 -38.51 -48.30
CA VAL A 13 10.86 -37.36 -47.77
C VAL A 13 11.85 -36.41 -47.09
N LEU A 14 12.07 -35.27 -47.75
CA LEU A 14 12.68 -34.07 -47.18
C LEU A 14 11.64 -33.38 -46.29
N CYS A 15 11.96 -33.13 -45.02
CA CYS A 15 11.27 -32.13 -44.20
C CYS A 15 12.20 -30.93 -44.01
N ALA A 16 11.97 -29.88 -44.79
CA ALA A 16 12.53 -28.56 -44.53
C ALA A 16 11.69 -27.90 -43.42
N LEU A 17 12.30 -27.65 -42.27
CA LEU A 17 11.71 -26.88 -41.18
C LEU A 17 12.04 -25.40 -41.40
N ALA A 18 11.05 -24.63 -41.88
CA ALA A 18 11.12 -23.18 -41.91
C ALA A 18 10.78 -22.63 -40.51
N VAL A 19 11.79 -22.15 -39.79
CA VAL A 19 11.59 -21.40 -38.54
C VAL A 19 11.27 -19.94 -38.92
N ALA A 20 9.98 -19.60 -38.90
CA ALA A 20 9.53 -18.22 -39.02
C ALA A 20 9.81 -17.48 -37.70
N PHE A 21 10.83 -16.62 -37.70
CA PHE A 21 11.05 -15.63 -36.65
C PHE A 21 9.96 -14.54 -36.75
N ALA A 22 8.85 -14.76 -36.07
CA ALA A 22 7.87 -13.70 -35.83
C ALA A 22 8.45 -12.76 -34.75
N SER A 23 9.01 -11.63 -35.20
CA SER A 23 9.44 -10.51 -34.37
C SER A 23 8.21 -9.88 -33.71
N GLY A 24 7.78 -10.44 -32.58
CA GLY A 24 6.80 -9.83 -31.71
C GLY A 24 7.40 -8.57 -31.10
N PHE A 25 7.13 -7.41 -31.71
CA PHE A 25 7.22 -6.12 -31.03
C PHE A 25 6.13 -6.11 -29.95
N GLY A 26 6.45 -6.67 -28.78
CA GLY A 26 5.67 -6.45 -27.58
C GLY A 26 5.70 -4.96 -27.30
N THR A 27 4.56 -4.30 -27.49
CA THR A 27 4.33 -2.96 -26.94
C THR A 27 4.53 -3.07 -25.44
N ALA A 28 5.70 -2.67 -24.96
CA ALA A 28 5.94 -2.50 -23.54
C ALA A 28 4.93 -1.44 -23.08
N ALA A 29 3.85 -1.89 -22.45
CA ALA A 29 2.87 -0.99 -21.85
C ALA A 29 3.66 -0.05 -20.94
N ALA A 30 3.64 1.25 -21.28
CA ALA A 30 4.35 2.27 -20.50
C ALA A 30 3.87 2.13 -19.05
N GLN A 31 4.78 1.74 -18.15
CA GLN A 31 4.46 1.63 -16.74
C GLN A 31 4.07 3.02 -16.26
N ALA A 32 2.87 3.14 -15.68
CA ALA A 32 2.44 4.38 -15.06
C ALA A 32 3.52 4.84 -14.06
N PRO A 33 3.83 6.14 -14.00
CA PRO A 33 4.85 6.66 -13.11
C PRO A 33 4.54 6.28 -11.66
N GLU A 34 5.58 5.92 -10.90
CA GLU A 34 5.43 5.54 -9.49
C GLU A 34 4.90 6.74 -8.67
N PRO A 35 3.88 6.54 -7.82
CA PRO A 35 3.34 7.59 -6.95
C PRO A 35 4.43 8.15 -6.02
N LYS A 36 4.41 9.47 -5.79
CA LYS A 36 5.47 10.17 -5.04
C LYS A 36 4.96 10.96 -3.86
N THR A 37 3.72 11.44 -3.93
CA THR A 37 3.12 12.29 -2.90
C THR A 37 2.08 11.52 -2.10
N VAL A 38 1.77 12.03 -0.90
CA VAL A 38 0.70 11.46 -0.08
C VAL A 38 -0.64 11.47 -0.82
N ALA A 39 -0.92 12.49 -1.65
CA ALA A 39 -2.13 12.54 -2.46
C ALA A 39 -2.18 11.45 -3.53
N ASP A 40 -1.07 11.16 -4.21
CA ASP A 40 -1.00 10.09 -5.21
C ASP A 40 -1.34 8.74 -4.56
N PHE A 41 -0.71 8.44 -3.42
CA PHE A 41 -0.98 7.22 -2.67
C PHE A 41 -2.40 7.19 -2.12
N PHE A 42 -2.90 8.33 -1.64
CA PHE A 42 -4.23 8.46 -1.07
C PHE A 42 -5.33 8.20 -2.09
N LEU A 43 -5.16 8.57 -3.37
CA LEU A 43 -6.11 8.22 -4.44
C LEU A 43 -5.93 6.78 -4.94
N LEU A 44 -4.71 6.26 -4.89
CA LEU A 44 -4.37 4.96 -5.46
C LEU A 44 -4.62 3.77 -4.52
N VAL A 45 -4.70 4.00 -3.21
CA VAL A 45 -4.93 2.93 -2.23
C VAL A 45 -6.31 2.29 -2.45
N PRO A 46 -6.40 0.95 -2.46
CA PRO A 46 -7.67 0.25 -2.62
C PRO A 46 -8.62 0.52 -1.46
N GLU A 47 -9.91 0.71 -1.78
CA GLU A 47 -10.97 1.00 -0.80
C GLU A 47 -11.09 -0.05 0.31
N ARG A 48 -10.71 -1.31 0.05
CA ARG A 48 -10.66 -2.37 1.07
C ARG A 48 -9.75 -2.06 2.27
N TYR A 49 -8.84 -1.10 2.15
CA TYR A 49 -7.97 -0.64 3.25
C TYR A 49 -8.47 0.65 3.90
N MET A 50 -9.47 1.32 3.32
CA MET A 50 -10.04 2.59 3.76
C MET A 50 -11.57 2.48 3.77
N LEU A 51 -12.08 1.52 4.55
CA LEU A 51 -13.51 1.26 4.65
C LEU A 51 -14.25 2.54 5.09
N GLY A 52 -15.29 2.92 4.36
CA GLY A 52 -16.05 4.15 4.60
C GLY A 52 -15.56 5.38 3.81
N TYR A 53 -14.42 5.30 3.13
CA TYR A 53 -13.85 6.41 2.34
C TYR A 53 -13.59 5.96 0.89
N ASP A 54 -14.65 6.01 0.07
CA ASP A 54 -14.56 5.66 -1.35
C ASP A 54 -13.65 6.63 -2.15
N LEU A 55 -13.34 6.30 -3.41
CA LEU A 55 -12.50 7.17 -4.24
C LEU A 55 -13.07 8.59 -4.40
N ARG A 56 -14.39 8.71 -4.60
CA ARG A 56 -15.04 10.01 -4.81
C ARG A 56 -14.86 10.89 -3.58
N PHE A 57 -15.11 10.36 -2.38
CA PHE A 57 -14.93 11.08 -1.12
C PHE A 57 -13.49 11.58 -0.97
N ARG A 58 -12.50 10.73 -1.29
CA ARG A 58 -11.08 11.08 -1.23
C ARG A 58 -10.69 12.18 -2.22
N GLU A 59 -11.27 12.17 -3.42
CA GLU A 59 -11.09 13.26 -4.39
C GLU A 59 -11.69 14.59 -3.90
N GLU A 60 -12.90 14.56 -3.35
CA GLU A 60 -13.56 15.72 -2.77
C GLU A 60 -12.77 16.29 -1.59
N MET A 61 -12.19 15.43 -0.73
CA MET A 61 -11.28 15.85 0.35
C MET A 61 -10.07 16.63 -0.21
N LEU A 62 -9.44 16.13 -1.26
CA LEU A 62 -8.30 16.79 -1.89
C LEU A 62 -8.68 18.10 -2.61
N ARG A 63 -9.95 18.23 -3.02
CA ARG A 63 -10.52 19.49 -3.54
C ARG A 63 -10.90 20.49 -2.43
N GLY A 64 -10.85 20.09 -1.17
CA GLY A 64 -11.18 20.95 -0.02
C GLY A 64 -12.69 21.09 0.21
N GLU A 65 -13.49 20.15 -0.26
CA GLU A 65 -14.96 20.19 -0.15
C GLU A 65 -15.47 19.72 1.22
N HIS A 66 -14.59 19.13 2.04
CA HIS A 66 -14.90 18.61 3.37
C HIS A 66 -14.24 19.45 4.47
N ARG A 67 -14.99 19.74 5.54
CA ARG A 67 -14.45 20.39 6.75
C ARG A 67 -13.62 19.38 7.56
N GLY A 68 -12.71 19.88 8.39
CA GLY A 68 -11.89 19.03 9.25
C GLY A 68 -10.78 18.26 8.53
N VAL A 69 -10.60 18.51 7.23
CA VAL A 69 -9.52 17.93 6.44
C VAL A 69 -8.23 18.73 6.63
N VAL A 70 -7.14 18.02 6.86
CA VAL A 70 -5.78 18.55 6.75
C VAL A 70 -5.07 17.82 5.62
N VAL A 71 -4.60 18.56 4.61
CA VAL A 71 -3.73 18.04 3.54
C VAL A 71 -2.38 18.73 3.63
N ASP A 72 -1.35 17.97 3.97
CA ASP A 72 0.02 18.44 4.12
C ASP A 72 0.94 17.64 3.20
N ILE A 73 0.96 18.01 1.91
CA ILE A 73 1.71 17.31 0.87
C ILE A 73 3.22 17.33 1.15
N GLU A 74 3.74 18.46 1.64
CA GLU A 74 5.17 18.64 1.94
C GLU A 74 5.64 17.65 3.01
N ASN A 75 4.85 17.45 4.06
CA ASN A 75 5.18 16.51 5.12
C ASN A 75 4.61 15.10 4.89
N GLY A 76 3.91 14.88 3.77
CA GLY A 76 3.39 13.58 3.39
C GLY A 76 2.27 13.08 4.32
N TYR A 77 1.34 13.96 4.70
CA TYR A 77 0.29 13.68 5.68
C TYR A 77 -1.08 14.17 5.22
N ILE A 78 -2.12 13.39 5.50
CA ILE A 78 -3.53 13.74 5.38
C ILE A 78 -4.24 13.29 6.66
N SER A 79 -5.16 14.10 7.18
CA SER A 79 -6.11 13.64 8.18
C SER A 79 -7.50 14.19 7.92
N TYR A 80 -8.48 13.49 8.47
CA TYR A 80 -9.86 13.90 8.49
C TYR A 80 -10.42 13.66 9.87
N ASP A 81 -10.96 14.71 10.46
CA ASP A 81 -11.63 14.67 11.74
C ASP A 81 -12.84 15.62 11.66
N ALA A 82 -14.04 15.06 11.62
CA ALA A 82 -15.27 15.81 11.52
C ALA A 82 -16.30 15.28 12.49
N SER A 83 -16.94 16.20 13.23
CA SER A 83 -17.91 15.89 14.30
C SER A 83 -19.16 15.15 13.82
N ASP A 84 -19.39 15.08 12.51
CA ASP A 84 -20.56 14.49 11.87
C ASP A 84 -20.30 13.08 11.30
N ASN A 85 -19.09 12.54 11.42
CA ASN A 85 -18.71 11.23 10.90
C ASN A 85 -18.15 10.35 12.05
N PRO A 86 -18.61 9.10 12.22
CA PRO A 86 -18.28 8.31 13.41
C PRO A 86 -16.79 8.00 13.62
N THR A 87 -15.93 8.04 12.59
CA THR A 87 -14.49 7.83 12.77
C THR A 87 -13.68 8.81 11.93
N GLY A 88 -12.73 9.50 12.57
CA GLY A 88 -11.67 10.22 11.88
C GLY A 88 -10.57 9.27 11.43
N PHE A 89 -9.68 9.75 10.56
CA PHE A 89 -8.49 9.00 10.19
C PHE A 89 -7.27 9.89 9.95
N GLU A 90 -6.11 9.24 9.97
CA GLU A 90 -4.82 9.78 9.55
C GLU A 90 -4.22 8.88 8.49
N PHE A 91 -3.54 9.51 7.53
CA PHE A 91 -2.86 8.86 6.42
C PHE A 91 -1.50 9.54 6.21
N ALA A 92 -0.41 8.78 6.29
CA ALA A 92 0.93 9.34 6.20
C ALA A 92 1.86 8.46 5.36
N ILE A 93 2.92 9.05 4.79
CA ILE A 93 3.96 8.30 4.07
C ILE A 93 5.31 8.36 4.77
N PHE A 94 6.00 7.22 4.80
CA PHE A 94 7.34 7.05 5.36
C PHE A 94 8.32 6.67 4.26
N ARG A 95 9.31 7.51 4.01
CA ARG A 95 10.33 7.27 2.99
C ARG A 95 11.33 6.20 3.45
N LYS A 96 11.60 5.22 2.59
CA LYS A 96 12.69 4.26 2.70
C LYS A 96 14.00 4.83 2.15
N ASN A 97 15.12 4.24 2.54
CA ASN A 97 16.46 4.60 2.06
C ASN A 97 16.61 4.43 0.54
N ASN A 98 15.88 3.48 -0.05
CA ASN A 98 15.87 3.25 -1.51
C ASN A 98 14.95 4.21 -2.29
N GLY A 99 14.38 5.23 -1.64
CA GLY A 99 13.50 6.21 -2.27
C GLY A 99 12.03 5.81 -2.38
N ARG A 100 11.68 4.53 -2.13
CA ARG A 100 10.29 4.07 -2.08
C ARG A 100 9.61 4.52 -0.79
N TYR A 101 8.29 4.36 -0.72
CA TYR A 101 7.49 4.76 0.44
C TYR A 101 6.76 3.58 1.09
N ILE A 102 6.51 3.70 2.39
CA ILE A 102 5.49 2.96 3.11
C ILE A 102 4.35 3.93 3.41
N VAL A 103 3.14 3.52 3.08
CA VAL A 103 1.92 4.24 3.48
C VAL A 103 1.48 3.72 4.83
N ALA A 104 1.11 4.61 5.73
CA ALA A 104 0.44 4.28 6.98
C ALA A 104 -0.97 4.85 6.98
N TYR A 105 -1.92 4.05 7.46
CA TYR A 105 -3.31 4.45 7.67
C TYR A 105 -3.69 4.11 9.11
N SER A 106 -4.42 5.02 9.77
CA SER A 106 -4.95 4.82 11.11
C SER A 106 -6.32 5.47 11.22
N ASN A 107 -7.32 4.75 11.73
CA ASN A 107 -8.63 5.33 12.10
C ASN A 107 -8.78 5.49 13.62
N GLY A 108 -7.68 5.36 14.37
CA GLY A 108 -7.66 5.46 15.83
C GLY A 108 -7.67 6.89 16.38
N VAL A 109 -8.16 7.85 15.60
CA VAL A 109 -8.32 9.25 15.99
C VAL A 109 -9.80 9.51 16.22
N SER A 110 -10.31 9.00 17.33
CA SER A 110 -11.65 9.31 17.82
C SER A 110 -11.51 9.63 19.30
N ASP A 111 -12.18 10.70 19.73
CA ASP A 111 -12.32 11.06 21.15
C ASP A 111 -13.24 10.07 21.89
N ASN A 112 -14.01 9.27 21.14
CA ASN A 112 -14.81 8.16 21.68
C ASN A 112 -13.98 6.88 21.69
N PHE A 113 -13.40 6.59 22.86
CA PHE A 113 -12.65 5.35 23.15
C PHE A 113 -13.55 4.10 23.28
N ASP A 114 -14.84 4.21 22.93
CA ASP A 114 -15.83 3.13 23.01
C ASP A 114 -15.90 2.28 21.72
N ASP A 115 -15.15 2.65 20.67
CA ASP A 115 -15.00 1.81 19.47
C ASP A 115 -14.00 0.67 19.74
N ASP A 116 -14.49 -0.56 19.66
CA ASP A 116 -13.73 -1.76 20.05
C ASP A 116 -12.59 -2.13 19.08
N ASP A 117 -12.54 -1.55 17.88
CA ASP A 117 -11.68 -2.01 16.78
C ASP A 117 -10.99 -0.85 16.03
N TYR A 118 -9.91 -0.31 16.61
CA TYR A 118 -8.98 0.52 15.85
C TYR A 118 -8.30 -0.31 14.75
N THR A 119 -8.02 0.36 13.64
CA THR A 119 -7.30 -0.13 12.47
C THR A 119 -6.04 0.68 12.31
N PHE A 120 -4.89 0.00 12.28
CA PHE A 120 -3.61 0.55 11.87
C PHE A 120 -2.97 -0.35 10.82
N LEU A 121 -2.63 0.22 9.67
CA LEU A 121 -2.07 -0.49 8.53
C LEU A 121 -0.77 0.18 8.07
N LEU A 122 0.19 -0.65 7.68
CA LEU A 122 1.37 -0.25 6.91
C LEU A 122 1.31 -0.96 5.56
N LEU A 123 1.28 -0.19 4.49
CA LEU A 123 1.11 -0.67 3.13
C LEU A 123 2.34 -0.36 2.28
N SER A 124 2.81 -1.35 1.52
CA SER A 124 3.80 -1.16 0.47
C SER A 124 3.14 -1.17 -0.90
N TYR A 125 3.56 -0.27 -1.77
CA TYR A 125 3.17 -0.25 -3.19
C TYR A 125 4.38 -0.57 -4.05
N GLU A 126 4.34 -1.67 -4.79
CA GLU A 126 5.44 -2.10 -5.66
C GLU A 126 4.89 -2.68 -6.97
N GLY A 127 5.32 -2.15 -8.11
CA GLY A 127 4.94 -2.67 -9.43
C GLY A 127 3.43 -2.72 -9.69
N GLY A 128 2.68 -1.69 -9.25
CA GLY A 128 1.23 -1.66 -9.44
C GLY A 128 0.43 -2.36 -8.34
N ARG A 129 1.07 -2.97 -7.34
CA ARG A 129 0.42 -3.84 -6.36
C ARG A 129 0.59 -3.33 -4.94
N TRP A 130 -0.50 -3.43 -4.18
CA TRP A 130 -0.54 -3.12 -2.76
C TRP A 130 -0.38 -4.38 -1.91
N ARG A 131 0.44 -4.30 -0.87
CA ARG A 131 0.61 -5.36 0.13
C ARG A 131 0.58 -4.76 1.53
N ASP A 132 -0.17 -5.40 2.43
CA ASP A 132 -0.10 -5.13 3.86
C ASP A 132 1.19 -5.73 4.44
N VAL A 133 2.03 -4.87 4.99
CA VAL A 133 3.33 -5.19 5.60
C VAL A 133 3.37 -4.81 7.09
N THR A 134 2.21 -4.61 7.71
CA THR A 134 2.09 -4.19 9.13
C THR A 134 2.86 -5.10 10.07
N LYS A 135 2.66 -6.43 9.93
CA LYS A 135 3.33 -7.43 10.78
C LYS A 135 4.84 -7.51 10.54
N GLU A 136 5.31 -7.17 9.33
CA GLU A 136 6.73 -7.22 8.97
C GLU A 136 7.50 -6.04 9.56
N LEU A 137 6.88 -4.85 9.58
CA LEU A 137 7.54 -3.60 9.92
C LEU A 137 7.38 -3.18 11.38
N LEU A 138 6.40 -3.74 12.10
CA LEU A 138 6.22 -3.47 13.52
C LEU A 138 7.20 -4.26 14.40
N PRO A 139 7.80 -3.63 15.44
CA PRO A 139 8.71 -4.30 16.37
C PRO A 139 7.98 -5.07 17.49
N VAL A 140 6.65 -4.95 17.56
CA VAL A 140 5.77 -5.59 18.55
C VAL A 140 4.50 -6.06 17.85
N PRO A 141 3.79 -7.07 18.38
CA PRO A 141 2.51 -7.48 17.83
C PRO A 141 1.52 -6.32 17.76
N TYR A 142 0.78 -6.24 16.65
CA TYR A 142 -0.31 -5.29 16.48
C TYR A 142 -1.42 -5.54 17.50
N ASN A 143 -1.98 -4.47 18.09
CA ASN A 143 -3.10 -4.54 19.00
C ASN A 143 -4.18 -3.55 18.57
N LYS A 144 -5.36 -4.06 18.20
CA LYS A 144 -6.53 -3.27 17.77
C LYS A 144 -7.14 -2.40 18.87
N LYS A 145 -6.74 -2.61 20.13
CA LYS A 145 -7.14 -1.76 21.27
C LYS A 145 -6.23 -0.55 21.48
N HIS A 146 -5.14 -0.43 20.72
CA HIS A 146 -4.26 0.73 20.82
C HIS A 146 -4.61 1.75 19.74
N GLY A 147 -4.65 3.03 20.12
CA GLY A 147 -4.66 4.13 19.16
C GLY A 147 -3.27 4.35 18.57
N TYR A 148 -3.17 4.52 17.26
CA TYR A 148 -1.90 4.80 16.57
C TYR A 148 -1.98 6.18 15.90
N MET A 149 -1.42 7.20 16.54
CA MET A 149 -1.42 8.56 15.97
C MET A 149 -0.21 8.75 15.06
N LEU A 150 -0.45 9.01 13.79
CA LEU A 150 0.54 9.25 12.76
C LEU A 150 1.15 10.66 12.91
N PRO A 151 2.45 10.82 12.63
CA PRO A 151 3.07 12.13 12.68
C PRO A 151 2.68 12.96 11.46
N ARG A 152 2.06 14.12 11.68
CA ARG A 152 2.03 15.17 10.64
C ARG A 152 3.43 15.68 10.30
N ARG A 153 4.33 15.73 11.29
CA ARG A 153 5.75 16.09 11.12
C ARG A 153 6.62 15.12 11.88
N GLY A 154 7.75 14.75 11.29
CA GLY A 154 8.71 13.82 11.91
C GLY A 154 8.42 12.37 11.56
N ARG A 155 8.86 11.45 12.43
CA ARG A 155 8.92 10.00 12.13
C ARG A 155 8.37 9.13 13.26
N ASP A 156 7.75 9.76 14.25
CA ASP A 156 7.32 9.12 15.49
C ASP A 156 5.81 8.92 15.47
N VAL A 157 5.37 7.67 15.41
CA VAL A 157 3.98 7.28 15.64
C VAL A 157 3.77 7.15 17.14
N ARG A 158 2.80 7.87 17.69
CA ARG A 158 2.44 7.77 19.11
C ARG A 158 1.44 6.65 19.26
N VAL A 159 1.71 5.73 20.18
CA VAL A 159 0.79 4.65 20.51
C VAL A 159 0.15 4.92 21.85
N LEU A 160 -1.17 4.89 21.86
CA LEU A 160 -2.03 5.11 23.02
C LEU A 160 -2.54 3.76 23.54
N ASP A 161 -2.73 3.65 24.85
CA ASP A 161 -3.45 2.51 25.44
C ASP A 161 -4.96 2.63 25.23
N ASP A 162 -5.70 1.65 25.73
CA ASP A 162 -7.17 1.59 25.70
C ASP A 162 -7.87 2.71 26.49
N LYS A 163 -7.10 3.56 27.19
CA LYS A 163 -7.59 4.73 27.92
C LYS A 163 -7.13 6.04 27.28
N GLY A 164 -6.62 5.99 26.06
CA GLY A 164 -6.06 7.15 25.35
C GLY A 164 -4.76 7.69 25.93
N ARG A 165 -4.15 7.01 26.91
CA ARG A 165 -2.90 7.47 27.53
C ARG A 165 -1.73 7.04 26.66
N LYS A 166 -0.72 7.90 26.57
CA LYS A 166 0.51 7.55 25.85
C LYS A 166 1.12 6.27 26.44
N PHE A 167 1.20 5.23 25.63
CA PHE A 167 1.77 3.95 26.02
C PHE A 167 3.25 3.85 25.59
N TYR A 168 3.53 4.02 24.30
CA TYR A 168 4.89 4.05 23.75
C TYR A 168 4.97 4.85 22.45
N THR A 169 6.18 4.98 21.90
CA THR A 169 6.41 5.60 20.59
C THR A 169 7.06 4.59 19.66
N LEU A 170 6.60 4.55 18.41
CA LEU A 170 7.25 3.84 17.32
C LEU A 170 7.98 4.85 16.44
N THR A 171 9.29 4.72 16.31
CA THR A 171 10.11 5.62 15.48
C THR A 171 10.51 4.92 14.19
N TRP A 172 10.20 5.55 13.05
CA TRP A 172 10.65 5.09 11.74
C TRP A 172 12.15 5.39 11.53
N ARG A 173 12.96 4.34 11.38
CA ARG A 173 14.39 4.44 11.07
C ARG A 173 14.87 3.15 10.41
N ASN A 174 15.84 3.25 9.51
CA ASN A 174 16.41 2.10 8.80
C ASN A 174 15.32 1.21 8.15
N ASP A 175 14.37 1.85 7.47
CA ASP A 175 13.28 1.21 6.73
C ASP A 175 12.30 0.36 7.56
N ARG A 176 12.25 0.57 8.89
CA ARG A 176 11.29 -0.11 9.78
C ARG A 176 10.97 0.70 11.04
N PHE A 177 9.97 0.28 11.80
CA PHE A 177 9.66 0.87 13.10
C PHE A 177 10.47 0.25 14.22
N HIS A 178 10.89 1.09 15.16
CA HIS A 178 11.55 0.68 16.39
C HIS A 178 10.80 1.19 17.60
N LEU A 179 10.71 0.35 18.64
CA LEU A 179 10.09 0.71 19.89
C LEU A 179 10.98 1.69 20.66
N LYS A 180 10.45 2.87 20.95
CA LYS A 180 11.00 3.82 21.91
C LYS A 180 10.07 3.81 23.13
N ARG A 181 10.48 3.12 24.19
CA ARG A 181 9.73 3.13 25.45
C ARG A 181 9.79 4.53 26.04
N THR A 182 8.64 5.06 26.44
CA THR A 182 8.60 6.27 27.28
C THR A 182 9.09 5.85 28.66
N ALA A 183 10.11 6.51 29.20
CA ALA A 183 10.47 6.33 30.61
C ALA A 183 9.24 6.65 31.45
N ARG A 184 8.80 5.72 32.30
CA ARG A 184 7.80 6.02 33.32
C ARG A 184 8.41 7.12 34.21
N ARG A 185 7.84 8.32 34.15
CA ARG A 185 8.05 9.33 35.18
C ARG A 185 7.09 9.04 36.32
#